data_AF-A0AAU1VRT8-F1
#
_entry.id   AF-A0AAU1VRT8-F1
#
_cell.length_a   1.000
_cell.length_b   1.000
_cell.length_c   1.000
_cell.angle_alpha   90.00
_cell.angle_beta   90.00
_cell.angle_gamma   90.00
#
_symmetry.space_group_name_H-M   'P 1'
#
loop_
_entity.id
_entity.type
_entity.pdbx_description
1 polymer ?
#
loop_
_entity_poly.entity_id
_entity_poly.type
_entity_poly.pdbx_seq_one_letter_code
_entity_poly.pdbx_strand_id
1 'polypeptide(L)'
;MNTTPAPEADGPLTSQQRGHDLPDGLLAVESTTVPRQKAGPHGPPRAAADSPAGAAFADRPCPMDPLDHPDPLRAADSAGTENLLRCWTRENDLPRPHGGTLRIPLPASGTALLVPVAHWSATGWHRFGTPVLENAPPGAPGADAVTVAALLSRESERSAGVDLVARVADSVRHTASFIADRRSAPTASSEADLFLTGEQSLVLGHPLHPTPKSREGLSESETLLYSPELRGSFPLHWLAVDRSVLATDSSWTKAGRPVPAEALLAPHAEGLSLPEGTAALPLHPWQATEVLRRPEVVALCEKGLLHDLGPYGERWHPTSSVRTVHRPGSDLMLKLSLGVRITNSRRENLRKELHRGAEVHRLLRTGLADRWREAHPGFDIVRDPAWLAVDHPDGSPVPGLDVMLRHNPFGPADDAVCIAGLTAPRPWPGRSGTHSRLADTISSLAARTGRTTGAVCAEWFLRYLDRVVLPVLWLDAHAGVALEAHQQNTLVLLDHDGWPVGGRYRDNQGYYFRESHRSALERRLPGIGTVSDTFVSDAVTDERLAYYLGINNVFGLIGAFGAQRLADERLLLAAFRRFLEGAVALGSPLPAYLLETAHLRCKANLMTRMHGLDELVGPVDTQSVYVTIANPLRG
;
A
#
# COMPACT_ATOMS: atom_id res chain seq x y z
N MET A 1 26.19 49.38 -22.07
CA MET A 1 27.21 49.94 -22.98
C MET A 1 28.49 49.15 -22.80
N ASN A 2 28.97 48.57 -23.90
CA ASN A 2 30.36 48.22 -24.30
C ASN A 2 31.24 47.42 -23.31
N THR A 3 31.58 46.13 -23.51
CA THR A 3 32.31 45.38 -24.59
C THR A 3 33.82 45.22 -24.33
N THR A 4 34.21 43.94 -24.12
CA THR A 4 35.47 43.22 -24.51
C THR A 4 36.80 43.59 -23.81
N PRO A 5 37.89 42.76 -23.82
CA PRO A 5 38.10 41.51 -24.58
C PRO A 5 38.85 40.34 -23.85
N ALA A 6 38.91 39.21 -24.56
CA ALA A 6 39.76 38.02 -24.32
C ALA A 6 41.16 38.17 -24.96
N PRO A 7 42.06 37.18 -24.74
CA PRO A 7 42.88 36.68 -25.84
C PRO A 7 43.04 35.13 -25.91
N GLU A 8 43.06 34.65 -27.16
CA GLU A 8 43.63 33.39 -27.72
C GLU A 8 45.17 33.40 -27.63
N ALA A 9 46.01 32.39 -27.95
CA ALA A 9 46.04 30.93 -28.13
C ALA A 9 47.55 30.61 -28.44
N ASP A 10 48.05 29.41 -28.16
CA ASP A 10 49.14 28.75 -28.93
C ASP A 10 49.40 27.30 -28.44
N GLY A 11 49.45 26.34 -29.37
CA GLY A 11 49.87 24.92 -29.18
C GLY A 11 51.36 24.69 -29.54
N PRO A 12 51.84 23.51 -30.02
CA PRO A 12 51.30 22.13 -30.07
C PRO A 12 52.35 20.99 -29.73
N LEU A 13 51.97 19.70 -29.95
CA LEU A 13 52.79 18.44 -30.08
C LEU A 13 53.30 17.78 -28.77
N THR A 14 53.35 16.45 -28.52
CA THR A 14 53.20 15.18 -29.28
C THR A 14 53.03 13.98 -28.32
N SER A 15 52.51 12.88 -28.87
CA SER A 15 52.13 11.57 -28.30
C SER A 15 53.24 10.62 -27.78
N GLN A 16 52.91 9.74 -26.82
CA GLN A 16 53.32 8.31 -26.86
C GLN A 16 52.41 7.36 -26.03
N GLN A 17 51.67 6.52 -26.79
CA GLN A 17 51.28 5.09 -26.62
C GLN A 17 50.44 4.62 -25.40
N ARG A 18 49.12 4.29 -25.59
CA ARG A 18 48.45 3.04 -26.10
C ARG A 18 48.27 1.96 -25.01
N GLY A 19 47.15 1.25 -24.83
CA GLY A 19 45.84 1.07 -25.51
C GLY A 19 44.85 0.43 -24.49
N HIS A 20 43.58 0.06 -24.74
CA HIS A 20 42.82 -0.28 -25.95
C HIS A 20 41.29 -0.11 -25.72
N ASP A 21 40.65 0.58 -26.66
CA ASP A 21 39.35 0.34 -27.33
C ASP A 21 38.09 -0.12 -26.58
N LEU A 22 37.14 0.81 -26.47
CA LEU A 22 35.70 0.60 -26.67
C LEU A 22 35.22 1.62 -27.71
N PRO A 23 34.45 1.24 -28.76
CA PRO A 23 33.84 2.21 -29.65
C PRO A 23 32.39 2.52 -29.24
N ASP A 24 32.11 3.82 -29.17
CA ASP A 24 30.77 4.42 -29.21
C ASP A 24 30.08 4.16 -30.56
N GLY A 25 28.76 3.96 -30.52
CA GLY A 25 27.92 3.84 -31.70
C GLY A 25 26.46 4.19 -31.42
N LEU A 26 26.12 5.45 -31.70
CA LEU A 26 24.84 5.97 -32.24
C LEU A 26 23.54 5.25 -31.82
N LEU A 27 22.79 5.90 -30.92
CA LEU A 27 21.38 5.60 -30.64
C LEU A 27 20.50 5.98 -31.85
N ALA A 28 20.27 5.01 -32.73
CA ALA A 28 19.18 5.02 -33.70
C ALA A 28 17.92 4.45 -33.07
N VAL A 29 16.82 5.20 -33.17
CA VAL A 29 15.46 4.79 -32.81
C VAL A 29 15.00 3.72 -33.80
N GLU A 30 14.97 2.46 -33.37
CA GLU A 30 14.32 1.38 -34.12
C GLU A 30 12.97 0.98 -33.49
N SER A 31 11.96 1.04 -34.33
CA SER A 31 10.62 0.52 -34.14
C SER A 31 10.63 -0.98 -33.83
N THR A 32 10.11 -1.38 -32.67
CA THR A 32 10.03 -2.79 -32.28
C THR A 32 8.85 -3.49 -32.95
N THR A 33 9.19 -4.23 -33.99
CA THR A 33 8.36 -5.18 -34.73
C THR A 33 7.88 -6.33 -33.84
N VAL A 34 6.58 -6.64 -33.94
CA VAL A 34 5.89 -7.75 -33.26
C VAL A 34 6.41 -9.12 -33.74
N PRO A 35 6.82 -10.05 -32.86
CA PRO A 35 7.13 -11.42 -33.28
C PRO A 35 5.85 -12.24 -33.50
N ARG A 36 5.75 -12.82 -34.71
CA ARG A 36 4.68 -13.73 -35.14
C ARG A 36 4.66 -15.04 -34.34
N GLN A 37 3.46 -15.43 -33.91
CA GLN A 37 3.11 -16.74 -33.35
C GLN A 37 3.49 -17.90 -34.29
N LYS A 38 4.11 -18.95 -33.74
CA LYS A 38 4.23 -20.26 -34.39
C LYS A 38 2.95 -21.07 -34.16
N ALA A 39 2.26 -21.40 -35.24
CA ALA A 39 1.15 -22.34 -35.27
C ALA A 39 1.66 -23.80 -35.12
N GLY A 40 1.03 -24.57 -34.23
CA GLY A 40 1.19 -26.01 -34.09
C GLY A 40 -0.15 -26.72 -34.38
N PRO A 41 -0.13 -28.00 -34.82
CA PRO A 41 -1.13 -28.55 -35.74
C PRO A 41 -2.42 -29.05 -35.08
N HIS A 42 -3.51 -28.88 -35.81
CA HIS A 42 -4.86 -29.33 -35.52
C HIS A 42 -5.02 -30.86 -35.49
N GLY A 43 -5.62 -31.37 -34.41
CA GLY A 43 -6.27 -32.69 -34.36
C GLY A 43 -7.77 -32.50 -34.06
N PRO A 44 -8.67 -33.34 -34.62
CA PRO A 44 -10.11 -33.08 -34.62
C PRO A 44 -10.78 -33.37 -33.27
N PRO A 45 -11.88 -32.67 -32.92
CA PRO A 45 -12.53 -32.78 -31.61
C PRO A 45 -13.42 -34.02 -31.51
N ARG A 46 -13.34 -34.74 -30.38
CA ARG A 46 -14.31 -35.77 -29.98
C ARG A 46 -15.37 -35.14 -29.08
N ALA A 47 -16.63 -35.31 -29.48
CA ALA A 47 -17.83 -34.83 -28.81
C ALA A 47 -17.98 -35.37 -27.39
N ALA A 48 -18.29 -34.50 -26.44
CA ALA A 48 -18.80 -34.86 -25.12
C ALA A 48 -20.26 -34.40 -25.04
N ALA A 49 -21.14 -35.34 -24.73
CA ALA A 49 -22.58 -35.15 -24.62
C ALA A 49 -22.95 -34.44 -23.30
N ASP A 50 -23.91 -33.54 -23.41
CA ASP A 50 -24.61 -32.88 -22.30
C ASP A 50 -25.33 -33.87 -21.39
N SER A 51 -25.33 -33.61 -20.08
CA SER A 51 -26.48 -33.84 -19.19
C SER A 51 -26.40 -33.01 -17.90
N PRO A 52 -27.54 -32.62 -17.30
CA PRO A 52 -27.64 -31.45 -16.44
C PRO A 52 -27.89 -31.77 -14.94
N ALA A 53 -27.64 -30.73 -14.13
CA ALA A 53 -28.29 -30.37 -12.86
C ALA A 53 -28.05 -31.20 -11.58
N GLY A 54 -27.57 -30.47 -10.56
CA GLY A 54 -28.16 -30.44 -9.22
C GLY A 54 -27.94 -31.65 -8.32
N ALA A 55 -26.85 -31.65 -7.53
CA ALA A 55 -26.75 -32.49 -6.36
C ALA A 55 -26.21 -31.70 -5.17
N ALA A 56 -26.94 -31.79 -4.07
CA ALA A 56 -26.72 -31.15 -2.78
C ALA A 56 -25.30 -31.39 -2.24
N PHE A 57 -24.70 -30.34 -1.70
CA PHE A 57 -23.49 -30.42 -0.89
C PHE A 57 -23.79 -31.18 0.41
N ALA A 58 -23.55 -32.49 0.40
CA ALA A 58 -23.54 -33.29 1.62
C ALA A 58 -22.21 -33.06 2.37
N ASP A 59 -22.33 -32.77 3.66
CA ASP A 59 -21.26 -32.58 4.64
C ASP A 59 -20.14 -33.63 4.52
N ARG A 60 -19.01 -33.22 3.95
CA ARG A 60 -17.70 -33.72 4.37
C ARG A 60 -17.20 -32.78 5.46
N PRO A 61 -16.61 -33.27 6.57
CA PRO A 61 -15.99 -32.39 7.54
C PRO A 61 -14.98 -31.53 6.81
N CYS A 62 -15.26 -30.22 6.74
CA CYS A 62 -14.36 -29.28 6.09
C CYS A 62 -13.02 -29.41 6.82
N PRO A 63 -11.92 -29.76 6.14
CA PRO A 63 -10.61 -29.71 6.78
C PRO A 63 -10.45 -28.32 7.38
N MET A 64 -10.03 -28.26 8.64
CA MET A 64 -9.78 -27.02 9.38
C MET A 64 -9.00 -26.05 8.48
N ASP A 65 -9.44 -24.79 8.37
CA ASP A 65 -8.70 -23.78 7.62
C ASP A 65 -7.27 -23.72 8.17
N PRO A 66 -6.22 -23.86 7.35
CA PRO A 66 -4.84 -23.79 7.82
C PRO A 66 -4.51 -22.54 8.66
N LEU A 67 -5.20 -21.42 8.44
CA LEU A 67 -5.07 -20.20 9.26
C LEU A 67 -5.58 -20.38 10.70
N ASP A 68 -6.47 -21.35 10.91
CA ASP A 68 -7.06 -21.66 12.21
C ASP A 68 -6.28 -22.73 12.99
N HIS A 69 -5.14 -23.18 12.44
CA HIS A 69 -4.26 -24.13 13.12
C HIS A 69 -3.87 -23.62 14.53
N PRO A 70 -3.96 -24.43 15.60
CA PRO A 70 -3.76 -23.96 16.98
C PRO A 70 -2.35 -23.44 17.26
N ASP A 71 -1.33 -24.04 16.64
CA ASP A 71 0.04 -23.51 16.62
C ASP A 71 0.10 -22.24 15.74
N PRO A 72 0.41 -21.05 16.31
CA PRO A 72 0.52 -19.79 15.56
C PRO A 72 1.57 -19.82 14.46
N LEU A 73 2.65 -20.58 14.62
CA LEU A 73 3.72 -20.67 13.62
C LEU A 73 3.24 -21.37 12.36
N ARG A 74 2.48 -22.46 12.49
CA ARG A 74 1.87 -23.17 11.35
C ARG A 74 0.81 -22.33 10.65
N ALA A 75 0.01 -21.57 11.40
CA ALA A 75 -0.95 -20.64 10.82
C ALA A 75 -0.25 -19.52 10.03
N ALA A 76 0.80 -18.94 10.60
CA ALA A 76 1.61 -17.91 9.95
C ALA A 76 2.35 -18.44 8.70
N ASP A 77 2.88 -19.65 8.77
CA ASP A 77 3.53 -20.31 7.64
C ASP A 77 2.56 -20.56 6.48
N SER A 78 1.33 -21.01 6.79
CA SER A 78 0.30 -21.15 5.77
C SER A 78 -0.07 -19.80 5.14
N ALA A 79 -0.16 -18.72 5.92
CA ALA A 79 -0.42 -17.38 5.41
C ALA A 79 0.72 -16.89 4.50
N GLY A 80 1.98 -17.10 4.91
CA GLY A 80 3.17 -16.77 4.12
C GLY A 80 3.24 -17.55 2.81
N THR A 81 2.97 -18.86 2.86
CA THR A 81 2.91 -19.74 1.70
C THR A 81 1.83 -19.29 0.72
N GLU A 82 0.62 -19.02 1.21
CA GLU A 82 -0.50 -18.56 0.37
C GLU A 82 -0.19 -17.21 -0.28
N ASN A 83 0.47 -16.28 0.42
CA ASN A 83 0.90 -15.01 -0.17
C ASN A 83 1.90 -15.18 -1.31
N LEU A 84 2.90 -16.05 -1.15
CA LEU A 84 3.88 -16.34 -2.21
C LEU A 84 3.21 -16.97 -3.43
N LEU A 85 2.34 -17.95 -3.21
CA LEU A 85 1.61 -18.63 -4.27
C LEU A 85 0.64 -17.70 -4.99
N ARG A 86 -0.05 -16.80 -4.28
CA ARG A 86 -0.90 -15.76 -4.89
C ARG A 86 -0.08 -14.79 -5.74
N CYS A 87 1.06 -14.33 -5.23
CA CYS A 87 1.95 -13.45 -6.00
C CYS A 87 2.41 -14.17 -7.27
N TRP A 88 2.92 -15.40 -7.15
CA TRP A 88 3.40 -16.18 -8.30
C TRP A 88 2.29 -16.45 -9.33
N THR A 89 1.11 -16.88 -8.87
CA THR A 89 -0.04 -17.19 -9.71
C THR A 89 -0.48 -15.96 -10.52
N ARG A 90 -0.61 -14.81 -9.84
CA ARG A 90 -1.00 -13.56 -10.49
C ARG A 90 0.10 -13.03 -11.41
N GLU A 91 1.34 -13.03 -10.95
CA GLU A 91 2.45 -12.39 -11.68
C GLU A 91 2.86 -13.16 -12.93
N ASN A 92 2.51 -14.45 -13.01
CA ASN A 92 2.69 -15.29 -14.19
C ASN A 92 1.37 -15.56 -14.95
N ASP A 93 0.27 -14.91 -14.57
CA ASP A 93 -1.07 -15.07 -15.18
C ASP A 93 -1.48 -16.56 -15.35
N LEU A 94 -1.23 -17.37 -14.31
CA LEU A 94 -1.47 -18.81 -14.40
C LEU A 94 -2.98 -19.10 -14.54
N PRO A 95 -3.38 -20.02 -15.46
CA PRO A 95 -4.78 -20.34 -15.65
C PRO A 95 -5.35 -21.19 -14.51
N ARG A 96 -6.67 -21.19 -14.38
CA ARG A 96 -7.38 -22.08 -13.46
C ARG A 96 -7.05 -23.55 -13.77
N PRO A 97 -6.66 -24.38 -12.78
CA PRO A 97 -6.42 -25.79 -13.02
C PRO A 97 -7.72 -26.52 -13.40
N HIS A 98 -7.61 -27.56 -14.24
CA HIS A 98 -8.75 -28.42 -14.62
C HIS A 98 -9.32 -29.24 -13.44
N GLY A 99 -8.55 -29.42 -12.37
CA GLY A 99 -8.95 -30.14 -11.16
C GLY A 99 -8.72 -29.32 -9.88
N GLY A 100 -8.76 -29.99 -8.73
CA GLY A 100 -8.54 -29.36 -7.41
C GLY A 100 -7.10 -29.03 -7.06
N THR A 101 -6.15 -29.21 -7.99
CA THR A 101 -4.71 -29.03 -7.74
C THR A 101 -4.10 -28.19 -8.85
N LEU A 102 -3.47 -27.07 -8.49
CA LEU A 102 -2.64 -26.26 -9.36
C LEU A 102 -1.24 -26.86 -9.39
N ARG A 103 -0.73 -27.15 -10.58
CA ARG A 103 0.66 -27.58 -10.78
C ARG A 103 1.49 -26.37 -11.21
N ILE A 104 2.51 -26.01 -10.42
CA ILE A 104 3.48 -24.95 -10.73
C ILE A 104 4.81 -25.61 -11.11
N PRO A 105 5.18 -25.64 -12.41
CA PRO A 105 6.46 -26.18 -12.85
C PRO A 105 7.63 -25.33 -12.34
N LEU A 106 8.69 -25.99 -11.87
CA LEU A 106 9.92 -25.39 -11.37
C LEU A 106 11.13 -26.00 -12.11
N PRO A 107 11.36 -25.64 -13.39
CA PRO A 107 12.39 -26.24 -14.22
C PRO A 107 13.82 -26.06 -13.68
N ALA A 108 14.18 -24.90 -13.11
CA ALA A 108 15.50 -24.69 -12.52
C ALA A 108 15.75 -25.56 -11.27
N SER A 109 14.65 -26.04 -10.67
CA SER A 109 14.65 -26.96 -9.53
C SER A 109 14.42 -28.43 -9.94
N GLY A 110 14.15 -28.72 -11.21
CA GLY A 110 13.89 -30.08 -11.72
C GLY A 110 12.64 -30.74 -11.12
N THR A 111 11.65 -29.95 -10.71
CA THR A 111 10.44 -30.44 -10.01
C THR A 111 9.22 -29.57 -10.31
N ALA A 112 8.11 -29.80 -9.60
CA ALA A 112 6.94 -28.93 -9.59
C ALA A 112 6.33 -28.88 -8.19
N LEU A 113 5.66 -27.77 -7.87
CA LEU A 113 4.76 -27.69 -6.71
C LEU A 113 3.36 -28.16 -7.14
N LEU A 114 2.80 -29.10 -6.39
CA LEU A 114 1.40 -29.49 -6.47
C LEU A 114 0.65 -28.78 -5.33
N VAL A 115 -0.19 -27.81 -5.70
CA VAL A 115 -0.85 -26.89 -4.78
C VAL A 115 -2.35 -27.20 -4.74
N PRO A 116 -2.90 -27.73 -3.64
CA PRO A 116 -4.35 -27.88 -3.49
C PRO A 116 -5.05 -26.52 -3.57
N VAL A 117 -6.16 -26.43 -4.30
CA VAL A 117 -6.93 -25.20 -4.48
C VAL A 117 -8.26 -25.32 -3.75
N ALA A 118 -8.41 -24.59 -2.65
CA ALA A 118 -9.66 -24.53 -1.88
C ALA A 118 -10.64 -23.48 -2.42
N HIS A 119 -10.11 -22.40 -3.02
CA HIS A 119 -10.89 -21.37 -3.71
C HIS A 119 -10.06 -20.80 -4.87
N TRP A 120 -10.63 -20.77 -6.07
CA TRP A 120 -10.03 -20.08 -7.21
C TRP A 120 -10.75 -18.75 -7.43
N SER A 121 -10.05 -17.65 -7.14
CA SER A 121 -10.57 -16.30 -7.32
C SER A 121 -10.31 -15.81 -8.75
N ALA A 122 -11.28 -15.12 -9.35
CA ALA A 122 -11.10 -14.42 -10.62
C ALA A 122 -10.25 -13.16 -10.46
N THR A 123 -10.17 -12.61 -9.24
CA THR A 123 -9.42 -11.39 -8.93
C THR A 123 -8.11 -11.63 -8.18
N GLY A 124 -7.67 -12.89 -8.05
CA GLY A 124 -6.36 -13.26 -7.51
C GLY A 124 -6.31 -13.56 -6.01
N TRP A 125 -7.43 -13.46 -5.27
CA TRP A 125 -7.52 -13.88 -3.85
C TRP A 125 -7.81 -15.38 -3.71
N HIS A 126 -6.96 -16.21 -4.32
CA HIS A 126 -7.09 -17.67 -4.23
C HIS A 126 -6.95 -18.14 -2.76
N ARG A 127 -7.60 -19.26 -2.40
CA ARG A 127 -7.28 -19.99 -1.17
C ARG A 127 -6.56 -21.28 -1.53
N PHE A 128 -5.36 -21.47 -1.01
CA PHE A 128 -4.50 -22.62 -1.31
C PHE A 128 -4.31 -23.48 -0.06
N GLY A 129 -4.21 -24.79 -0.26
CA GLY A 129 -3.73 -25.71 0.76
C GLY A 129 -2.21 -25.80 0.76
N THR A 130 -1.66 -26.58 1.68
CA THR A 130 -0.22 -26.82 1.76
C THR A 130 0.29 -27.48 0.48
N PRO A 131 1.26 -26.87 -0.23
CA PRO A 131 1.82 -27.44 -1.44
C PRO A 131 2.75 -28.61 -1.13
N VAL A 132 2.89 -29.55 -2.07
CA VAL A 132 3.86 -30.65 -1.99
C VAL A 132 4.72 -30.68 -3.25
N LEU A 133 5.93 -31.23 -3.16
CA LEU A 133 6.76 -31.45 -4.35
C LEU A 133 6.25 -32.67 -5.11
N GLU A 134 6.12 -32.54 -6.44
CA GLU A 134 5.59 -33.60 -7.32
C GLU A 134 6.32 -34.94 -7.17
N ASN A 135 7.63 -34.89 -6.93
CA ASN A 135 8.48 -36.08 -6.81
C ASN A 135 8.79 -36.47 -5.35
N ALA A 136 8.07 -35.92 -4.37
CA ALA A 136 8.30 -36.25 -2.96
C ALA A 136 7.81 -37.66 -2.62
N PRO A 137 8.52 -38.41 -1.76
CA PRO A 137 8.07 -39.72 -1.31
C PRO A 137 6.76 -39.60 -0.50
N PRO A 138 5.93 -40.66 -0.46
CA PRO A 138 4.74 -40.69 0.39
C PRO A 138 5.08 -40.34 1.84
N GLY A 139 4.33 -39.41 2.43
CA GLY A 139 4.54 -38.95 3.81
C GLY A 139 5.59 -37.84 3.99
N ALA A 140 6.22 -37.36 2.90
CA ALA A 140 7.03 -36.16 2.96
C ALA A 140 6.21 -34.95 3.45
N PRO A 141 6.81 -34.06 4.26
CA PRO A 141 6.13 -32.83 4.66
C PRO A 141 5.84 -31.96 3.43
N GLY A 142 4.76 -31.20 3.51
CA GLY A 142 4.49 -30.15 2.53
C GLY A 142 5.56 -29.06 2.56
N ALA A 143 5.66 -28.30 1.47
CA ALA A 143 6.57 -27.17 1.37
C ALA A 143 6.01 -25.98 2.15
N ASP A 144 6.77 -25.56 3.16
CA ASP A 144 6.53 -24.37 3.97
C ASP A 144 6.88 -23.08 3.20
N ALA A 145 6.61 -21.91 3.80
CA ALA A 145 6.80 -20.63 3.13
C ALA A 145 8.26 -20.39 2.73
N VAL A 146 9.20 -20.81 3.58
CA VAL A 146 10.65 -20.68 3.34
C VAL A 146 11.09 -21.56 2.17
N THR A 147 10.59 -22.80 2.12
CA THR A 147 10.86 -23.75 1.03
C THR A 147 10.28 -23.23 -0.28
N VAL A 148 9.02 -22.77 -0.28
CA VAL A 148 8.39 -22.16 -1.46
C VAL A 148 9.19 -20.93 -1.90
N ALA A 149 9.58 -20.04 -1.00
CA ALA A 149 10.39 -18.87 -1.33
C ALA A 149 11.73 -19.25 -1.96
N ALA A 150 12.43 -20.25 -1.41
CA ALA A 150 13.70 -20.72 -1.94
C ALA A 150 13.55 -21.31 -3.35
N LEU A 151 12.50 -22.09 -3.58
CA LEU A 151 12.19 -22.67 -4.89
C LEU A 151 11.83 -21.60 -5.92
N LEU A 152 10.91 -20.68 -5.58
CA LEU A 152 10.54 -19.59 -6.49
C LEU A 152 11.72 -18.67 -6.80
N SER A 153 12.58 -18.39 -5.80
CA SER A 153 13.82 -17.63 -6.00
C SER A 153 14.76 -18.27 -7.01
N ARG A 154 14.85 -19.61 -7.05
CA ARG A 154 15.71 -20.33 -7.99
C ARG A 154 15.22 -20.26 -9.43
N GLU A 155 13.91 -20.08 -9.62
CA GLU A 155 13.32 -19.90 -10.95
C GLU A 155 13.55 -18.47 -11.50
N SER A 156 14.04 -17.55 -10.68
CA SER A 156 14.49 -16.22 -11.11
C SER A 156 15.99 -16.25 -11.43
N GLU A 157 16.39 -15.71 -12.58
CA GLU A 157 17.79 -15.70 -13.06
C GLU A 157 18.73 -14.78 -12.25
N ARG A 158 18.28 -14.18 -11.13
CA ARG A 158 19.01 -13.09 -10.42
C ARG A 158 19.32 -13.39 -8.95
N SER A 159 20.39 -12.74 -8.47
CA SER A 159 21.07 -13.02 -7.19
C SER A 159 20.38 -12.58 -5.90
N ALA A 160 19.14 -12.05 -5.93
CA ALA A 160 18.44 -11.56 -4.73
C ALA A 160 17.67 -12.65 -3.96
N GLY A 161 17.78 -13.93 -4.35
CA GLY A 161 17.00 -15.02 -3.76
C GLY A 161 17.22 -15.22 -2.24
N VAL A 162 18.43 -14.94 -1.74
CA VAL A 162 18.76 -15.06 -0.31
C VAL A 162 18.04 -14.02 0.53
N ASP A 163 17.98 -12.76 0.08
CA ASP A 163 17.26 -11.68 0.77
C ASP A 163 15.75 -11.97 0.83
N LEU A 164 15.16 -12.45 -0.28
CA LEU A 164 13.75 -12.85 -0.28
C LEU A 164 13.45 -13.93 0.76
N VAL A 165 14.26 -14.99 0.80
CA VAL A 165 14.07 -16.10 1.76
C VAL A 165 14.20 -15.62 3.20
N ALA A 166 15.22 -14.82 3.52
CA ALA A 166 15.42 -14.27 4.86
C ALA A 166 14.21 -13.42 5.30
N ARG A 167 13.68 -12.59 4.41
CA ARG A 167 12.51 -11.75 4.71
C ARG A 167 11.20 -12.51 4.77
N VAL A 168 11.05 -13.61 4.03
CA VAL A 168 9.90 -14.52 4.18
C VAL A 168 9.93 -15.14 5.58
N ALA A 169 11.07 -15.66 6.00
CA ALA A 169 11.23 -16.21 7.35
C ALA A 169 10.93 -15.15 8.43
N ASP A 170 11.44 -13.93 8.25
CA ASP A 170 11.15 -12.79 9.13
C ASP A 170 9.65 -12.46 9.21
N SER A 171 8.99 -12.36 8.05
CA SER A 171 7.56 -12.09 7.95
C SER A 171 6.71 -13.17 8.62
N VAL A 172 7.07 -14.45 8.46
CA VAL A 172 6.36 -15.58 9.10
C VAL A 172 6.52 -15.52 10.61
N ARG A 173 7.74 -15.29 11.13
CA ARG A 173 7.98 -15.15 12.58
C ARG A 173 7.15 -14.03 13.21
N HIS A 174 7.17 -12.84 12.61
CA HIS A 174 6.34 -11.73 13.09
C HIS A 174 4.85 -12.05 13.05
N THR A 175 4.37 -12.63 11.95
CA THR A 175 2.96 -13.03 11.82
C THR A 175 2.57 -14.06 12.88
N ALA A 176 3.46 -15.01 13.21
CA ALA A 176 3.21 -16.00 14.27
C ALA A 176 3.06 -15.32 15.64
N SER A 177 3.95 -14.38 15.98
CA SER A 177 3.85 -13.59 17.21
C SER A 177 2.56 -12.76 17.27
N PHE A 178 2.15 -12.15 16.15
CA PHE A 178 0.91 -11.40 16.09
C PHE A 178 -0.30 -12.31 16.26
N ILE A 179 -0.34 -13.46 15.59
CA ILE A 179 -1.44 -14.43 15.77
C ILE A 179 -1.51 -14.91 17.23
N ALA A 180 -0.38 -15.20 17.86
CA ALA A 180 -0.32 -15.64 19.25
C ALA A 180 -0.90 -14.59 20.21
N ASP A 181 -0.44 -13.33 20.10
CA ASP A 181 -0.96 -12.20 20.88
C ASP A 181 -2.46 -11.97 20.65
N ARG A 182 -2.89 -11.96 19.38
CA ARG A 182 -4.29 -11.67 19.06
C ARG A 182 -5.23 -12.79 19.48
N ARG A 183 -4.74 -14.04 19.59
CA ARG A 183 -5.51 -15.17 20.14
C ARG A 183 -5.62 -15.12 21.66
N SER A 184 -4.58 -14.67 22.37
CA SER A 184 -4.61 -14.53 23.83
C SER A 184 -5.44 -13.32 24.29
N ALA A 185 -5.42 -12.22 23.52
CA ALA A 185 -6.14 -10.98 23.81
C ALA A 185 -6.94 -10.45 22.61
N PRO A 186 -8.00 -11.15 22.16
CA PRO A 186 -8.70 -10.79 20.92
C PRO A 186 -9.48 -9.47 21.00
N THR A 187 -9.92 -9.07 22.19
CA THR A 187 -10.70 -7.84 22.46
C THR A 187 -9.84 -6.59 22.27
N ALA A 188 -10.35 -5.57 21.58
CA ALA A 188 -9.66 -4.28 21.44
C ALA A 188 -9.34 -3.65 22.81
N SER A 189 -8.32 -2.78 22.85
CA SER A 189 -8.04 -1.98 24.04
C SER A 189 -9.23 -1.05 24.31
N SER A 190 -9.56 -0.82 25.59
CA SER A 190 -10.57 0.16 25.98
C SER A 190 -10.18 1.60 25.64
N GLU A 191 -8.88 1.85 25.42
CA GLU A 191 -8.34 3.16 25.02
C GLU A 191 -8.42 3.39 23.51
N ALA A 192 -8.68 2.34 22.72
CA ALA A 192 -8.72 2.46 21.25
C ALA A 192 -10.10 2.91 20.76
N ASP A 193 -10.11 3.98 19.96
CA ASP A 193 -11.29 4.31 19.13
C ASP A 193 -11.47 3.31 17.97
N LEU A 194 -12.60 3.44 17.26
CA LEU A 194 -12.94 2.54 16.16
C LEU A 194 -11.95 2.65 14.99
N PHE A 195 -11.46 3.86 14.71
CA PHE A 195 -10.43 4.10 13.70
C PHE A 195 -9.15 3.34 14.01
N LEU A 196 -8.61 3.50 15.22
CA LEU A 196 -7.38 2.82 15.66
C LEU A 196 -7.56 1.30 15.66
N THR A 197 -8.73 0.81 16.10
CA THR A 197 -9.06 -0.61 16.05
C THR A 197 -8.98 -1.15 14.62
N GLY A 198 -9.47 -0.40 13.63
CA GLY A 198 -9.34 -0.71 12.22
C GLY A 198 -7.89 -0.75 11.74
N GLU A 199 -7.09 0.26 12.11
CA GLU A 199 -5.67 0.35 11.77
C GLU A 199 -4.82 -0.80 12.33
N GLN A 200 -5.16 -1.30 13.51
CA GLN A 200 -4.48 -2.40 14.19
C GLN A 200 -4.99 -3.80 13.79
N SER A 201 -5.93 -3.88 12.86
CA SER A 201 -6.58 -5.16 12.48
C SER A 201 -5.88 -5.93 11.36
N LEU A 202 -4.92 -5.32 10.66
CA LEU A 202 -4.23 -5.95 9.53
C LEU A 202 -3.15 -6.94 10.00
N VAL A 203 -3.53 -8.03 10.69
CA VAL A 203 -2.60 -9.00 11.33
C VAL A 203 -1.73 -9.74 10.30
N LEU A 204 -2.31 -10.19 9.19
CA LEU A 204 -1.62 -10.99 8.17
C LEU A 204 -0.89 -10.15 7.11
N GLY A 205 -1.23 -8.85 7.00
CA GLY A 205 -0.61 -7.93 6.05
C GLY A 205 -1.23 -8.00 4.66
N HIS A 206 -0.53 -7.46 3.66
CA HIS A 206 -1.02 -7.43 2.28
C HIS A 206 -1.05 -8.85 1.69
N PRO A 207 -2.21 -9.37 1.26
CA PRO A 207 -2.38 -10.76 0.81
C PRO A 207 -1.76 -11.09 -0.57
N LEU A 208 -1.15 -10.10 -1.21
CA LEU A 208 -0.61 -10.14 -2.57
C LEU A 208 0.78 -9.48 -2.57
N HIS A 209 1.53 -9.71 -1.50
CA HIS A 209 2.90 -9.28 -1.30
C HIS A 209 3.68 -10.43 -0.64
N PRO A 210 4.93 -10.71 -1.03
CA PRO A 210 5.65 -11.90 -0.56
C PRO A 210 6.05 -11.87 0.93
N THR A 211 6.34 -10.69 1.48
CA THR A 211 6.85 -10.54 2.85
C THR A 211 6.15 -9.40 3.60
N PRO A 212 4.81 -9.43 3.73
CA PRO A 212 4.03 -8.25 4.13
C PRO A 212 4.27 -7.81 5.57
N LYS A 213 4.85 -8.68 6.42
CA LYS A 213 5.19 -8.41 7.82
C LYS A 213 6.70 -8.48 8.10
N SER A 214 7.54 -8.49 7.06
CA SER A 214 8.98 -8.34 7.29
C SER A 214 9.28 -6.92 7.75
N ARG A 215 10.07 -6.81 8.82
CA ARG A 215 10.48 -5.55 9.47
C ARG A 215 11.95 -5.62 9.85
N GLU A 216 12.76 -5.94 8.85
CA GLU A 216 14.21 -6.01 8.99
C GLU A 216 14.75 -4.72 9.63
N GLY A 217 15.49 -4.87 10.74
CA GLY A 217 16.07 -3.78 11.50
C GLY A 217 15.39 -3.49 12.84
N LEU A 218 14.21 -4.05 13.11
CA LEU A 218 13.61 -4.01 14.44
C LEU A 218 14.03 -5.22 15.28
N SER A 219 14.42 -4.98 16.52
CA SER A 219 14.54 -6.02 17.54
C SER A 219 13.16 -6.51 18.02
N GLU A 220 13.13 -7.59 18.79
CA GLU A 220 11.87 -8.13 19.33
C GLU A 220 11.17 -7.13 20.26
N SER A 221 11.91 -6.43 21.13
CA SER A 221 11.34 -5.43 22.04
C SER A 221 10.78 -4.22 21.29
N GLU A 222 11.47 -3.77 20.24
CA GLU A 222 10.99 -2.71 19.36
C GLU A 222 9.76 -3.14 18.55
N THR A 223 9.71 -4.41 18.15
CA THR A 223 8.52 -4.97 17.47
C THR A 223 7.29 -4.88 18.37
N LEU A 224 7.41 -5.15 19.69
CA LEU A 224 6.29 -5.00 20.63
C LEU A 224 5.78 -3.55 20.69
N LEU A 225 6.68 -2.56 20.69
CA LEU A 225 6.33 -1.15 20.85
C LEU A 225 5.80 -0.52 19.55
N TYR A 226 6.38 -0.88 18.41
CA TYR A 226 6.17 -0.18 17.15
C TYR A 226 5.20 -0.89 16.21
N SER A 227 4.75 -2.11 16.53
CA SER A 227 3.83 -2.86 15.68
C SER A 227 2.36 -2.53 15.96
N PRO A 228 1.58 -2.09 14.96
CA PRO A 228 0.14 -1.91 15.12
C PRO A 228 -0.59 -3.23 15.47
N GLU A 229 -0.10 -4.37 14.98
CA GLU A 229 -0.72 -5.68 15.20
C GLU A 229 -0.63 -6.14 16.65
N LEU A 230 0.36 -5.66 17.40
CA LEU A 230 0.53 -5.91 18.84
C LEU A 230 -0.05 -4.79 19.69
N ARG A 231 -0.76 -3.84 19.06
CA ARG A 231 -1.32 -2.66 19.72
C ARG A 231 -0.26 -1.85 20.45
N GLY A 232 0.94 -1.82 19.89
CA GLY A 232 2.07 -1.08 20.42
C GLY A 232 1.74 0.39 20.62
N SER A 233 2.51 1.05 21.47
CA SER A 233 2.43 2.49 21.69
C SER A 233 3.74 2.98 22.29
N PHE A 234 4.04 4.26 22.14
CA PHE A 234 5.28 4.85 22.66
C PHE A 234 5.15 6.37 22.80
N PRO A 235 5.84 7.01 23.78
CA PRO A 235 6.03 8.45 23.73
C PRO A 235 6.89 8.83 22.51
N LEU A 236 6.68 10.02 21.96
CA LEU A 236 7.53 10.54 20.88
C LEU A 236 8.92 10.89 21.43
N HIS A 237 9.92 10.86 20.57
CA HIS A 237 11.25 11.39 20.86
C HIS A 237 11.33 12.82 20.36
N TRP A 238 11.88 13.75 21.14
CA TRP A 238 11.88 15.17 20.79
C TRP A 238 13.30 15.69 20.57
N LEU A 239 13.47 16.53 19.55
CA LEU A 239 14.63 17.40 19.38
C LEU A 239 14.20 18.85 19.54
N ALA A 240 15.07 19.68 20.10
CA ALA A 240 15.01 21.13 19.92
C ALA A 240 15.89 21.51 18.72
N VAL A 241 15.28 22.18 17.74
CA VAL A 241 15.91 22.56 16.47
C VAL A 241 16.07 24.07 16.44
N ASP A 242 17.29 24.56 16.23
CA ASP A 242 17.55 25.99 16.04
C ASP A 242 16.81 26.52 14.81
N ARG A 243 16.22 27.72 14.94
CA ARG A 243 15.40 28.32 13.88
C ARG A 243 16.16 28.56 12.57
N SER A 244 17.49 28.66 12.58
CA SER A 244 18.30 28.83 11.37
C SER A 244 18.36 27.58 10.49
N VAL A 245 18.09 26.40 11.04
CA VAL A 245 18.06 25.10 10.33
C VAL A 245 16.68 24.46 10.31
N LEU A 246 15.67 25.11 10.89
CA LEU A 246 14.29 24.65 10.86
C LEU A 246 13.65 24.96 9.50
N ALA A 247 13.21 23.90 8.81
CA ALA A 247 12.37 24.02 7.63
C ALA A 247 10.92 23.69 8.00
N THR A 248 9.97 24.51 7.57
CA THR A 248 8.55 24.27 7.83
C THR A 248 7.66 24.92 6.77
N ASP A 249 6.50 24.33 6.55
CA ASP A 249 5.40 24.96 5.84
C ASP A 249 4.08 24.58 6.51
N SER A 250 3.10 25.46 6.44
CA SER A 250 1.74 25.19 6.90
C SER A 250 0.72 25.90 6.04
N SER A 251 -0.26 25.12 5.61
CA SER A 251 -1.51 25.57 5.01
C SER A 251 -2.70 25.34 5.95
N TRP A 252 -2.43 24.93 7.20
CA TRP A 252 -3.45 24.69 8.21
C TRP A 252 -4.16 26.00 8.58
N THR A 253 -5.48 25.95 8.75
CA THR A 253 -6.23 27.09 9.29
C THR A 253 -7.18 26.68 10.41
N LYS A 254 -7.30 27.52 11.44
CA LYS A 254 -8.30 27.41 12.50
C LYS A 254 -9.12 28.68 12.54
N ALA A 255 -10.45 28.57 12.44
CA ALA A 255 -11.37 29.71 12.32
C ALA A 255 -10.96 30.73 11.22
N GLY A 256 -10.53 30.22 10.06
CA GLY A 256 -10.09 31.04 8.92
C GLY A 256 -8.69 31.65 9.03
N ARG A 257 -8.00 31.51 10.17
CA ARG A 257 -6.64 32.04 10.36
C ARG A 257 -5.57 30.95 10.14
N PRO A 258 -4.46 31.24 9.44
CA PRO A 258 -3.33 30.33 9.32
C PRO A 258 -2.76 29.94 10.69
N VAL A 259 -2.38 28.68 10.85
CA VAL A 259 -1.74 28.16 12.06
C VAL A 259 -0.36 27.60 11.69
N PRO A 260 0.74 28.12 12.25
CA PRO A 260 2.08 27.56 12.02
C PRO A 260 2.18 26.10 12.49
N ALA A 261 3.05 25.31 11.85
CA ALA A 261 3.20 23.90 12.19
C ALA A 261 3.68 23.70 13.65
N GLU A 262 4.57 24.56 14.13
CA GLU A 262 5.05 24.61 15.52
C GLU A 262 3.88 24.75 16.53
N ALA A 263 2.91 25.62 16.23
CA ALA A 263 1.76 25.87 17.10
C ALA A 263 0.80 24.67 17.17
N LEU A 264 0.79 23.81 16.14
CA LEU A 264 0.03 22.56 16.16
C LEU A 264 0.69 21.51 17.07
N LEU A 265 2.01 21.56 17.24
CA LEU A 265 2.76 20.63 18.10
C LEU A 265 2.87 21.11 19.55
N ALA A 266 2.77 22.42 19.80
CA ALA A 266 2.93 22.99 21.14
C ALA A 266 2.10 22.28 22.24
N PRO A 267 0.83 21.89 22.02
CA PRO A 267 0.06 21.15 23.03
C PRO A 267 0.60 19.75 23.35
N HIS A 268 1.44 19.18 22.48
CA HIS A 268 2.06 17.85 22.67
C HIS A 268 3.49 17.94 23.24
N ALA A 269 4.04 19.15 23.29
CA ALA A 269 5.35 19.47 23.84
C ALA A 269 5.25 20.30 25.12
N GLU A 270 4.04 20.47 25.68
CA GLU A 270 3.83 21.26 26.90
C GLU A 270 4.65 20.68 28.06
N GLY A 271 5.44 21.53 28.72
CA GLY A 271 6.36 21.12 29.78
C GLY A 271 7.77 20.74 29.32
N LEU A 272 8.05 20.68 28.01
CA LEU A 272 9.43 20.57 27.51
C LEU A 272 10.16 21.90 27.64
N SER A 273 11.32 21.87 28.29
CA SER A 273 12.24 23.01 28.36
C SER A 273 13.05 23.09 27.06
N LEU A 274 12.72 24.06 26.21
CA LEU A 274 13.42 24.32 24.95
C LEU A 274 14.51 25.39 25.15
N PRO A 275 15.72 25.21 24.61
CA PRO A 275 16.69 26.30 24.49
C PRO A 275 16.10 27.51 23.74
N GLU A 276 16.55 28.71 24.08
CA GLU A 276 16.11 29.95 23.41
C GLU A 276 16.39 29.87 21.90
N GLY A 277 15.46 30.37 21.09
CA GLY A 277 15.62 30.38 19.62
C GLY A 277 15.34 29.04 18.93
N THR A 278 14.91 28.01 19.66
CA THR A 278 14.62 26.68 19.08
C THR A 278 13.13 26.37 18.95
N ALA A 279 12.80 25.35 18.16
CA ALA A 279 11.46 24.76 18.02
C ALA A 279 11.49 23.25 18.30
N ALA A 280 10.41 22.71 18.84
CA ALA A 280 10.28 21.29 19.14
C ALA A 280 9.94 20.47 17.87
N LEU A 281 10.72 19.41 17.61
CA LEU A 281 10.52 18.48 16.50
C LEU A 281 10.33 17.05 17.04
N PRO A 282 9.16 16.41 16.80
CA PRO A 282 8.92 15.03 17.19
C PRO A 282 9.47 14.05 16.16
N LEU A 283 10.06 12.97 16.65
CA LEU A 283 10.61 11.86 15.89
C LEU A 283 10.02 10.55 16.40
N HIS A 284 10.03 9.54 15.52
CA HIS A 284 9.84 8.17 15.95
C HIS A 284 11.06 7.75 16.81
N PRO A 285 10.90 7.09 17.98
CA PRO A 285 12.03 6.77 18.85
C PRO A 285 13.12 5.91 18.20
N TRP A 286 12.72 4.93 17.38
CA TRP A 286 13.67 4.18 16.53
C TRP A 286 14.46 5.10 15.58
N GLN A 287 13.77 6.04 14.92
CA GLN A 287 14.41 6.98 14.00
C GLN A 287 15.38 7.90 14.73
N ALA A 288 15.02 8.39 15.91
CA ALA A 288 15.91 9.22 16.73
C ALA A 288 17.22 8.49 17.06
N THR A 289 17.14 7.21 17.47
CA THR A 289 18.32 6.41 17.80
C THR A 289 19.28 6.24 16.61
N GLU A 290 18.73 6.06 15.41
CA GLU A 290 19.51 5.88 14.20
C GLU A 290 20.06 7.21 13.66
N VAL A 291 19.22 8.23 13.55
CA VAL A 291 19.55 9.52 12.93
C VAL A 291 20.57 10.31 13.76
N LEU A 292 20.52 10.22 15.10
CA LEU A 292 21.47 10.89 15.99
C LEU A 292 22.89 10.31 15.91
N ARG A 293 23.09 9.17 15.24
CA ARG A 293 24.41 8.58 14.99
C ARG A 293 24.96 8.94 13.61
N ARG A 294 24.18 9.59 12.76
CA ARG A 294 24.63 10.00 11.42
C ARG A 294 25.62 11.15 11.54
N PRO A 295 26.79 11.12 10.87
CA PRO A 295 27.83 12.14 11.01
C PRO A 295 27.33 13.57 10.81
N GLU A 296 26.43 13.76 9.85
CA GLU A 296 25.88 15.05 9.52
C GLU A 296 24.94 15.62 10.60
N VAL A 297 24.23 14.76 11.34
CA VAL A 297 23.37 15.16 12.46
C VAL A 297 24.22 15.42 13.70
N VAL A 298 25.24 14.58 13.95
CA VAL A 298 26.23 14.80 15.01
C VAL A 298 26.88 16.17 14.86
N ALA A 299 27.28 16.55 13.64
CA ALA A 299 27.86 17.84 13.36
C ALA A 299 26.92 19.03 13.65
N LEU A 300 25.59 18.85 13.49
CA LEU A 300 24.60 19.88 13.86
C LEU A 300 24.44 19.97 15.39
N CYS A 301 24.46 18.84 16.09
CA CYS A 301 24.44 18.80 17.56
C CYS A 301 25.69 19.49 18.16
N GLU A 302 26.89 19.21 17.63
CA GLU A 302 28.15 19.82 18.09
C GLU A 302 28.18 21.34 17.89
N LYS A 303 27.48 21.84 16.86
CA LYS A 303 27.30 23.28 16.60
C LYS A 303 26.21 23.93 17.46
N GLY A 304 25.50 23.15 18.29
CA GLY A 304 24.37 23.63 19.08
C GLY A 304 23.14 23.99 18.24
N LEU A 305 23.02 23.44 17.04
CA LEU A 305 21.85 23.67 16.16
C LEU A 305 20.75 22.63 16.38
N LEU A 306 21.08 21.49 16.96
CA LEU A 306 20.15 20.44 17.38
C LEU A 306 20.45 20.05 18.82
N HIS A 307 19.41 19.84 19.61
CA HIS A 307 19.51 19.37 20.99
C HIS A 307 18.61 18.16 21.20
N ASP A 308 19.18 17.04 21.65
CA ASP A 308 18.42 15.87 22.01
C ASP A 308 17.68 16.07 23.34
N LEU A 309 16.35 16.04 23.30
CA LEU A 309 15.49 16.20 24.48
C LEU A 309 14.98 14.84 25.00
N GLY A 310 15.19 13.76 24.25
CA GLY A 310 14.74 12.43 24.62
C GLY A 310 13.23 12.16 24.44
N PRO A 311 12.77 10.98 24.89
CA PRO A 311 11.36 10.60 24.85
C PRO A 311 10.53 11.41 25.87
N TYR A 312 9.39 11.96 25.44
CA TYR A 312 8.51 12.76 26.29
C TYR A 312 7.04 12.72 25.85
N GLY A 313 6.15 12.93 26.81
CA GLY A 313 4.72 13.16 26.60
C GLY A 313 3.86 11.90 26.59
N GLU A 314 2.62 12.06 26.13
CA GLU A 314 1.65 10.97 26.00
C GLU A 314 2.08 9.94 24.95
N ARG A 315 1.49 8.73 25.05
CA ARG A 315 1.77 7.65 24.12
C ARG A 315 0.99 7.83 22.82
N TRP A 316 1.66 7.54 21.71
CA TRP A 316 1.09 7.49 20.37
C TRP A 316 1.07 6.06 19.86
N HIS A 317 0.07 5.74 19.05
CA HIS A 317 -0.14 4.39 18.52
C HIS A 317 0.20 4.34 17.03
N PRO A 318 1.08 3.44 16.58
CA PRO A 318 1.32 3.22 15.17
C PRO A 318 0.04 2.73 14.49
N THR A 319 -0.22 3.28 13.31
CA THR A 319 -1.31 2.85 12.42
C THR A 319 -0.83 1.75 11.46
N SER A 320 -1.66 1.33 10.50
CA SER A 320 -1.30 0.27 9.53
C SER A 320 -0.07 0.59 8.67
N SER A 321 0.33 1.86 8.56
CA SER A 321 1.58 2.25 7.88
C SER A 321 2.82 2.19 8.78
N VAL A 322 2.67 1.82 10.05
CA VAL A 322 3.67 1.84 11.14
C VAL A 322 4.13 3.25 11.52
N ARG A 323 4.64 4.01 10.55
CA ARG A 323 5.23 5.35 10.75
C ARG A 323 4.24 6.49 10.94
N THR A 324 2.97 6.28 10.60
CA THR A 324 1.91 7.24 10.93
C THR A 324 1.36 6.85 12.27
N VAL A 325 1.39 7.78 13.23
CA VAL A 325 0.95 7.54 14.59
C VAL A 325 -0.30 8.35 14.92
N HIS A 326 -1.20 7.73 15.67
CA HIS A 326 -2.50 8.25 16.10
C HIS A 326 -2.56 8.31 17.62
N ARG A 327 -3.23 9.32 18.15
CA ARG A 327 -3.59 9.41 19.57
C ARG A 327 -5.09 9.67 19.66
N PRO A 328 -5.88 8.76 20.25
CA PRO A 328 -7.31 8.97 20.44
C PRO A 328 -7.61 10.32 21.10
N GLY A 329 -8.57 11.07 20.56
CA GLY A 329 -8.92 12.42 21.02
C GLY A 329 -8.02 13.55 20.53
N SER A 330 -6.96 13.27 19.76
CA SER A 330 -6.12 14.28 19.12
C SER A 330 -6.71 14.73 17.78
N ASP A 331 -6.71 16.03 17.49
CA ASP A 331 -7.01 16.59 16.16
C ASP A 331 -5.88 16.35 15.13
N LEU A 332 -4.79 15.73 15.58
CA LEU A 332 -3.56 15.54 14.83
C LEU A 332 -3.14 14.06 14.81
N MET A 333 -2.77 13.59 13.63
CA MET A 333 -1.90 12.41 13.43
C MET A 333 -0.53 12.88 12.94
N LEU A 334 0.52 12.12 13.25
CA LEU A 334 1.88 12.43 12.81
C LEU A 334 2.39 11.34 11.90
N LYS A 335 2.83 11.70 10.68
CA LYS A 335 3.54 10.79 9.79
C LYS A 335 5.04 11.08 9.90
N LEU A 336 5.71 10.23 10.66
CA LEU A 336 7.12 10.36 11.05
C LEU A 336 8.02 9.70 9.99
N SER A 337 9.23 10.21 9.81
CA SER A 337 10.27 9.47 9.09
C SER A 337 10.65 8.19 9.86
N LEU A 338 10.82 7.09 9.12
CA LEU A 338 11.22 5.80 9.68
C LEU A 338 12.07 5.01 8.67
N GLY A 339 13.38 4.94 8.89
CA GLY A 339 14.36 4.24 8.05
C GLY A 339 14.24 2.71 8.00
N VAL A 340 13.22 2.14 8.63
CA VAL A 340 12.90 0.70 8.57
C VAL A 340 12.34 0.35 7.18
N ARG A 341 12.78 -0.78 6.63
CA ARG A 341 12.20 -1.33 5.40
C ARG A 341 10.86 -1.98 5.69
N ILE A 342 9.79 -1.42 5.14
CA ILE A 342 8.43 -1.95 5.25
C ILE A 342 7.94 -2.24 3.84
N THR A 343 7.59 -3.49 3.56
CA THR A 343 7.33 -3.97 2.19
C THR A 343 8.53 -3.61 1.29
N ASN A 344 8.34 -3.02 0.12
CA ASN A 344 9.39 -2.77 -0.87
C ASN A 344 10.10 -1.41 -0.70
N SER A 345 10.00 -0.75 0.45
CA SER A 345 10.58 0.59 0.63
C SER A 345 11.12 0.83 2.02
N ARG A 346 12.20 1.61 2.12
CA ARG A 346 12.47 2.39 3.35
C ARG A 346 11.37 3.43 3.54
N ARG A 347 11.09 3.87 4.76
CA ARG A 347 9.94 4.74 5.05
C ARG A 347 10.37 6.09 5.65
N GLU A 348 11.50 6.62 5.21
CA GLU A 348 11.83 8.04 5.41
C GLU A 348 10.93 8.89 4.52
N ASN A 349 10.50 10.05 5.02
CA ASN A 349 9.76 11.01 4.22
C ASN A 349 10.74 11.75 3.30
N LEU A 350 10.31 12.08 2.08
CA LEU A 350 11.08 12.93 1.19
C LEU A 350 10.52 14.36 1.24
N ARG A 351 11.39 15.37 1.18
CA ARG A 351 10.97 16.78 1.24
C ARG A 351 9.90 17.13 0.20
N LYS A 352 10.02 16.62 -1.03
CA LYS A 352 9.01 16.81 -2.10
C LYS A 352 7.61 16.30 -1.72
N GLU A 353 7.53 15.22 -0.94
CA GLU A 353 6.26 14.64 -0.49
C GLU A 353 5.63 15.49 0.61
N LEU A 354 6.46 16.16 1.43
CA LEU A 354 5.96 17.10 2.43
C LEU A 354 5.30 18.30 1.75
N HIS A 355 5.97 18.88 0.75
CA HIS A 355 5.40 19.95 -0.07
C HIS A 355 4.12 19.50 -0.78
N ARG A 356 4.07 18.28 -1.31
CA ARG A 356 2.88 17.72 -1.97
C ARG A 356 1.64 17.73 -1.06
N GLY A 357 1.79 17.34 0.21
CA GLY A 357 0.68 17.34 1.18
C GLY A 357 0.07 18.73 1.38
N ALA A 358 0.92 19.73 1.68
CA ALA A 358 0.49 21.11 1.89
C ALA A 358 -0.06 21.74 0.61
N GLU A 359 0.55 21.45 -0.53
CA GLU A 359 0.10 21.90 -1.85
C GLU A 359 -1.28 21.37 -2.21
N VAL A 360 -1.52 20.07 -2.04
CA VAL A 360 -2.84 19.48 -2.31
C VAL A 360 -3.89 20.12 -1.39
N HIS A 361 -3.59 20.34 -0.11
CA HIS A 361 -4.49 21.08 0.77
C HIS A 361 -4.84 22.47 0.23
N ARG A 362 -3.86 23.23 -0.27
CA ARG A 362 -4.09 24.54 -0.92
C ARG A 362 -4.95 24.42 -2.17
N LEU A 363 -4.66 23.45 -3.05
CA LEU A 363 -5.44 23.19 -4.26
C LEU A 363 -6.91 22.95 -3.92
N LEU A 364 -7.18 22.13 -2.91
CA LEU A 364 -8.52 21.79 -2.47
C LEU A 364 -9.28 23.04 -1.98
N ARG A 365 -8.59 23.97 -1.32
CA ARG A 365 -9.17 25.25 -0.85
C ARG A 365 -9.48 26.26 -1.96
N THR A 366 -9.11 26.02 -3.21
CA THR A 366 -9.48 26.87 -4.36
C THR A 366 -10.96 26.76 -4.76
N GLY A 367 -11.80 26.21 -3.87
CA GLY A 367 -13.18 25.81 -4.14
C GLY A 367 -13.31 24.44 -4.84
N LEU A 368 -12.21 23.70 -5.04
CA LEU A 368 -12.27 22.33 -5.56
C LEU A 368 -12.94 21.38 -4.57
N ALA A 369 -12.58 21.48 -3.28
CA ALA A 369 -13.18 20.66 -2.23
C ALA A 369 -14.69 20.91 -2.08
N ASP A 370 -15.16 22.15 -2.25
CA ASP A 370 -16.58 22.47 -2.12
C ASP A 370 -17.39 21.90 -3.29
N ARG A 371 -16.90 22.02 -4.53
CA ARG A 371 -17.54 21.35 -5.68
C ARG A 371 -17.54 19.84 -5.56
N TRP A 372 -16.44 19.27 -5.05
CA TRP A 372 -16.36 17.84 -4.85
C TRP A 372 -17.34 17.36 -3.78
N ARG A 373 -17.48 18.10 -2.68
CA ARG A 373 -18.44 17.83 -1.60
C ARG A 373 -19.88 18.03 -2.05
N GLU A 374 -20.15 19.00 -2.92
CA GLU A 374 -21.47 19.21 -3.52
C GLU A 374 -21.88 17.99 -4.38
N ALA A 375 -20.96 17.47 -5.20
CA ALA A 375 -21.19 16.26 -5.99
C ALA A 375 -21.24 14.98 -5.11
N HIS A 376 -20.40 14.90 -4.08
CA HIS A 376 -20.17 13.71 -3.28
C HIS A 376 -20.00 14.05 -1.78
N PRO A 377 -21.07 14.36 -1.04
CA PRO A 377 -20.99 14.88 0.33
C PRO A 377 -20.42 13.89 1.36
N GLY A 378 -20.46 12.58 1.05
CA GLY A 378 -19.95 11.53 1.92
C GLY A 378 -18.44 11.27 1.81
N PHE A 379 -17.73 11.88 0.86
CA PHE A 379 -16.32 11.58 0.59
C PHE A 379 -15.42 12.80 0.76
N ASP A 380 -14.23 12.60 1.34
CA ASP A 380 -13.20 13.64 1.39
C ASP A 380 -11.78 13.03 1.52
N ILE A 381 -10.74 13.86 1.57
CA ILE A 381 -9.37 13.44 1.86
C ILE A 381 -8.99 13.81 3.30
N VAL A 382 -8.32 12.90 4.00
CA VAL A 382 -7.61 13.18 5.25
C VAL A 382 -6.39 14.05 4.92
N ARG A 383 -6.45 15.33 5.30
CA ARG A 383 -5.51 16.35 4.83
C ARG A 383 -4.18 16.30 5.57
N ASP A 384 -3.11 16.64 4.84
CA ASP A 384 -1.72 16.73 5.32
C ASP A 384 -1.20 18.18 5.17
N PRO A 385 -1.78 19.17 5.88
CA PRO A 385 -1.61 20.58 5.53
C PRO A 385 -0.30 21.22 6.03
N ALA A 386 0.45 20.57 6.93
CA ALA A 386 1.61 21.20 7.59
C ALA A 386 2.73 20.19 7.83
N TRP A 387 3.98 20.65 7.88
CA TRP A 387 5.14 19.81 8.18
C TRP A 387 6.27 20.60 8.85
N LEU A 388 7.16 19.88 9.55
CA LEU A 388 8.43 20.40 10.04
C LEU A 388 9.54 19.45 9.59
N ALA A 389 10.72 20.00 9.36
CA ALA A 389 11.92 19.26 9.00
C ALA A 389 13.19 20.05 9.37
N VAL A 390 14.36 19.45 9.12
CA VAL A 390 15.66 20.08 9.33
C VAL A 390 16.38 20.21 7.99
N ASP A 391 17.01 21.37 7.76
CA ASP A 391 17.93 21.62 6.66
C ASP A 391 19.36 21.77 7.18
N HIS A 392 20.33 21.48 6.34
CA HIS A 392 21.71 21.89 6.55
C HIS A 392 21.80 23.43 6.47
N PRO A 393 22.86 24.06 7.02
CA PRO A 393 23.05 25.51 6.91
C PRO A 393 23.13 26.04 5.46
N ASP A 394 23.37 25.17 4.48
CA ASP A 394 23.35 25.51 3.04
C ASP A 394 21.94 25.43 2.41
N GLY A 395 20.92 25.05 3.19
CA GLY A 395 19.53 24.92 2.76
C GLY A 395 19.16 23.55 2.17
N SER A 396 20.08 22.58 2.12
CA SER A 396 19.75 21.22 1.65
C SER A 396 19.06 20.39 2.74
N PRO A 397 18.06 19.53 2.42
CA PRO A 397 17.34 18.75 3.43
C PRO A 397 18.23 17.73 4.17
N VAL A 398 18.04 17.61 5.49
CA VAL A 398 18.63 16.53 6.31
C VAL A 398 17.66 15.34 6.35
N PRO A 399 17.96 14.20 5.72
CA PRO A 399 17.02 13.08 5.66
C PRO A 399 16.75 12.46 7.02
N GLY A 400 15.51 12.05 7.26
CA GLY A 400 15.11 11.30 8.46
C GLY A 400 14.68 12.19 9.64
N LEU A 401 14.80 13.51 9.51
CA LEU A 401 14.36 14.52 10.49
C LEU A 401 13.07 15.24 10.03
N ASP A 402 12.21 14.53 9.32
CA ASP A 402 10.98 15.08 8.70
C ASP A 402 9.71 14.53 9.37
N VAL A 403 8.75 15.41 9.65
CA VAL A 403 7.41 15.05 10.14
C VAL A 403 6.32 15.77 9.36
N MET A 404 5.33 14.99 8.91
CA MET A 404 4.09 15.51 8.34
C MET A 404 2.97 15.52 9.39
N LEU A 405 2.26 16.63 9.47
CA LEU A 405 1.16 16.89 10.40
C LEU A 405 -0.15 16.70 9.65
N ARG A 406 -0.82 15.59 9.97
CA ARG A 406 -2.09 15.18 9.37
C ARG A 406 -3.25 15.61 10.23
N HIS A 407 -4.26 16.22 9.63
CA HIS A 407 -5.53 16.46 10.31
C HIS A 407 -6.21 15.13 10.62
N ASN A 408 -6.58 14.89 11.88
CA ASN A 408 -7.44 13.78 12.27
C ASN A 408 -8.92 14.21 12.22
N PRO A 409 -9.72 13.75 11.25
CA PRO A 409 -11.12 14.09 11.16
C PRO A 409 -12.03 13.14 11.96
N PHE A 410 -11.47 12.14 12.65
CA PHE A 410 -12.25 11.06 13.27
C PHE A 410 -12.41 11.31 14.76
N GLY A 411 -13.67 11.44 15.18
CA GLY A 411 -14.06 11.40 16.58
C GLY A 411 -14.14 9.97 17.13
N PRO A 412 -14.32 9.81 18.45
CA PRO A 412 -14.30 8.48 19.10
C PRO A 412 -15.37 7.50 18.60
N ALA A 413 -16.50 8.02 18.09
CA ALA A 413 -17.62 7.22 17.58
C ALA A 413 -17.60 7.04 16.05
N ASP A 414 -16.68 7.70 15.34
CA ASP A 414 -16.62 7.59 13.87
C ASP A 414 -16.03 6.24 13.47
N ASP A 415 -16.82 5.47 12.73
CA ASP A 415 -16.40 4.17 12.24
C ASP A 415 -15.74 4.28 10.86
N ALA A 416 -14.52 4.79 10.87
CA ALA A 416 -13.66 4.89 9.70
C ALA A 416 -12.65 3.74 9.68
N VAL A 417 -12.70 2.88 8.67
CA VAL A 417 -11.80 1.72 8.57
C VAL A 417 -11.20 1.61 7.18
N CYS A 418 -9.88 1.42 7.10
CA CYS A 418 -9.24 1.13 5.81
C CYS A 418 -9.68 -0.24 5.29
N ILE A 419 -9.88 -0.36 3.97
CA ILE A 419 -10.37 -1.60 3.35
C ILE A 419 -9.45 -2.79 3.64
N ALA A 420 -8.14 -2.56 3.74
CA ALA A 420 -7.18 -3.58 4.13
C ALA A 420 -7.48 -4.14 5.54
N GLY A 421 -7.72 -3.27 6.52
CA GLY A 421 -8.07 -3.68 7.88
C GLY A 421 -9.48 -4.30 7.99
N LEU A 422 -10.44 -3.81 7.19
CA LEU A 422 -11.81 -4.32 7.16
C LEU A 422 -11.87 -5.78 6.66
N THR A 423 -11.08 -6.08 5.62
CA THR A 423 -11.10 -7.39 4.94
C THR A 423 -10.12 -8.41 5.54
N ALA A 424 -9.18 -7.97 6.38
CA ALA A 424 -8.18 -8.83 6.99
C ALA A 424 -8.79 -9.84 7.99
N PRO A 425 -8.56 -11.15 7.81
CA PRO A 425 -8.90 -12.14 8.83
C PRO A 425 -8.08 -11.94 10.11
N ARG A 426 -8.73 -12.05 11.26
CA ARG A 426 -8.10 -12.00 12.58
C ARG A 426 -8.89 -12.84 13.60
N PRO A 427 -8.29 -13.22 14.74
CA PRO A 427 -9.03 -13.78 15.87
C PRO A 427 -10.06 -12.78 16.42
N TRP A 428 -11.23 -13.28 16.84
CA TRP A 428 -12.31 -12.47 17.45
C TRP A 428 -12.71 -13.00 18.83
N PRO A 429 -13.11 -12.12 19.76
CA PRO A 429 -13.62 -12.54 21.06
C PRO A 429 -14.82 -13.48 20.92
N GLY A 430 -14.79 -14.60 21.64
CA GLY A 430 -15.91 -15.54 21.67
C GLY A 430 -16.17 -16.30 20.37
N ARG A 431 -15.25 -16.26 19.40
CA ARG A 431 -15.37 -17.00 18.13
C ARG A 431 -14.19 -17.93 17.92
N SER A 432 -14.46 -19.12 17.39
CA SER A 432 -13.44 -20.03 16.90
C SER A 432 -12.93 -19.58 15.53
N GLY A 433 -11.63 -19.72 15.31
CA GLY A 433 -10.98 -19.40 14.04
C GLY A 433 -10.82 -17.90 13.77
N THR A 434 -10.42 -17.59 12.54
CA THR A 434 -10.13 -16.25 12.06
C THR A 434 -11.23 -15.74 11.14
N HIS A 435 -11.68 -14.51 11.38
CA HIS A 435 -12.76 -13.87 10.63
C HIS A 435 -12.36 -12.43 10.29
N SER A 436 -12.82 -11.90 9.16
CA SER A 436 -12.66 -10.47 8.90
C SER A 436 -13.78 -9.66 9.54
N ARG A 437 -13.54 -8.36 9.72
CA ARG A 437 -14.59 -7.43 10.14
C ARG A 437 -15.69 -7.31 9.08
N LEU A 438 -15.35 -7.43 7.80
CA LEU A 438 -16.31 -7.48 6.70
C LEU A 438 -17.30 -8.65 6.88
N ALA A 439 -16.79 -9.85 7.12
CA ALA A 439 -17.62 -11.05 7.30
C ALA A 439 -18.59 -10.90 8.47
N ASP A 440 -18.11 -10.33 9.58
CA ASP A 440 -18.94 -10.04 10.75
C ASP A 440 -20.04 -9.01 10.47
N THR A 441 -19.67 -7.93 9.79
CA THR A 441 -20.59 -6.85 9.40
C THR A 441 -21.70 -7.38 8.51
N ILE A 442 -21.34 -8.14 7.47
CA ILE A 442 -22.30 -8.75 6.54
C ILE A 442 -23.21 -9.74 7.25
N SER A 443 -22.67 -10.58 8.14
CA SER A 443 -23.47 -11.55 8.89
C SER A 443 -24.50 -10.85 9.79
N SER A 444 -24.07 -9.78 10.47
CA SER A 444 -24.95 -8.96 11.31
C SER A 444 -26.03 -8.24 10.51
N LEU A 445 -25.68 -7.69 9.34
CA LEU A 445 -26.63 -7.05 8.42
C LEU A 445 -27.64 -8.05 7.85
N ALA A 446 -27.20 -9.25 7.45
CA ALA A 446 -28.10 -10.30 6.96
C ALA A 446 -29.10 -10.74 8.04
N ALA A 447 -28.61 -10.98 9.27
CA ALA A 447 -29.48 -11.32 10.41
C ALA A 447 -30.49 -10.21 10.72
N ARG A 448 -30.06 -8.94 10.73
CA ARG A 448 -30.91 -7.79 11.06
C ARG A 448 -31.96 -7.49 10.00
N THR A 449 -31.59 -7.61 8.72
CA THR A 449 -32.48 -7.30 7.59
C THR A 449 -33.36 -8.47 7.15
N GLY A 450 -33.06 -9.70 7.59
CA GLY A 450 -33.73 -10.92 7.14
C GLY A 450 -33.44 -11.29 5.67
N ARG A 451 -32.46 -10.65 5.04
CA ARG A 451 -32.09 -10.87 3.63
C ARG A 451 -30.98 -11.91 3.52
N THR A 452 -30.86 -12.51 2.34
CA THR A 452 -29.75 -13.44 2.06
C THR A 452 -28.41 -12.72 2.12
N THR A 453 -27.36 -13.42 2.55
CA THR A 453 -25.99 -12.89 2.60
C THR A 453 -25.56 -12.31 1.25
N GLY A 454 -25.87 -13.00 0.14
CA GLY A 454 -25.54 -12.50 -1.20
C GLY A 454 -26.22 -11.17 -1.56
N ALA A 455 -27.48 -10.97 -1.16
CA ALA A 455 -28.18 -9.70 -1.39
C ALA A 455 -27.59 -8.56 -0.56
N VAL A 456 -27.22 -8.84 0.69
CA VAL A 456 -26.55 -7.86 1.57
C VAL A 456 -25.16 -7.51 1.03
N CYS A 457 -24.36 -8.49 0.61
CA CYS A 457 -23.06 -8.27 -0.02
C CYS A 457 -23.16 -7.39 -1.26
N ALA A 458 -24.10 -7.68 -2.16
CA ALA A 458 -24.29 -6.91 -3.38
C ALA A 458 -24.65 -5.45 -3.07
N GLU A 459 -25.54 -5.22 -2.11
CA GLU A 459 -25.90 -3.85 -1.71
C GLU A 459 -24.74 -3.13 -1.01
N TRP A 460 -24.04 -3.80 -0.09
CA TRP A 460 -22.89 -3.23 0.60
C TRP A 460 -21.83 -2.79 -0.43
N PHE A 461 -21.54 -3.66 -1.40
CA PHE A 461 -20.60 -3.38 -2.47
C PHE A 461 -21.05 -2.24 -3.38
N LEU A 462 -22.33 -2.19 -3.77
CA LEU A 462 -22.86 -1.08 -4.58
C LEU A 462 -22.80 0.26 -3.84
N ARG A 463 -23.10 0.27 -2.53
CA ARG A 463 -22.92 1.47 -1.69
C ARG A 463 -21.44 1.87 -1.61
N TYR A 464 -20.52 0.91 -1.52
CA TYR A 464 -19.09 1.20 -1.56
C TYR A 464 -18.67 1.85 -2.89
N LEU A 465 -19.12 1.31 -4.04
CA LEU A 465 -18.83 1.89 -5.35
C LEU A 465 -19.34 3.33 -5.46
N ASP A 466 -20.58 3.59 -5.03
CA ASP A 466 -21.19 4.92 -5.06
C ASP A 466 -20.52 5.92 -4.09
N ARG A 467 -20.25 5.50 -2.85
CA ARG A 467 -19.78 6.39 -1.78
C ARG A 467 -18.27 6.57 -1.73
N VAL A 468 -17.51 5.69 -2.37
CA VAL A 468 -16.03 5.65 -2.29
C VAL A 468 -15.37 5.69 -3.65
N VAL A 469 -15.81 4.86 -4.61
CA VAL A 469 -15.14 4.77 -5.92
C VAL A 469 -15.54 5.92 -6.85
N LEU A 470 -16.84 6.21 -6.95
CA LEU A 470 -17.34 7.29 -7.81
C LEU A 470 -16.73 8.67 -7.47
N PRO A 471 -16.58 9.07 -6.20
CA PRO A 471 -15.93 10.34 -5.85
C PRO A 471 -14.46 10.41 -6.29
N VAL A 472 -13.72 9.29 -6.26
CA VAL A 472 -12.33 9.24 -6.75
C VAL A 472 -12.29 9.41 -8.27
N LEU A 473 -13.18 8.74 -8.99
CA LEU A 473 -13.31 8.92 -10.45
C LEU A 473 -13.74 10.35 -10.82
N TRP A 474 -14.57 10.98 -9.98
CA TRP A 474 -14.99 12.37 -10.19
C TRP A 474 -13.81 13.32 -10.10
N LEU A 475 -12.95 13.15 -9.10
CA LEU A 475 -11.77 13.99 -8.89
C LEU A 475 -10.78 13.86 -10.06
N ASP A 476 -10.57 12.63 -10.53
CA ASP A 476 -9.77 12.36 -11.72
C ASP A 476 -10.35 13.08 -12.96
N ALA A 477 -11.64 12.89 -13.23
CA ALA A 477 -12.30 13.44 -14.42
C ALA A 477 -12.41 14.97 -14.43
N HIS A 478 -12.69 15.60 -13.28
CA HIS A 478 -13.02 17.04 -13.22
C HIS A 478 -11.85 17.92 -12.77
N ALA A 479 -10.85 17.34 -12.10
CA ALA A 479 -9.68 18.06 -11.63
C ALA A 479 -8.38 17.58 -12.26
N GLY A 480 -8.36 16.42 -12.93
CA GLY A 480 -7.13 15.80 -13.40
C GLY A 480 -6.23 15.33 -12.26
N VAL A 481 -6.83 15.01 -11.10
CA VAL A 481 -6.11 14.56 -9.90
C VAL A 481 -6.50 13.12 -9.61
N ALA A 482 -5.60 12.18 -9.93
CA ALA A 482 -5.75 10.78 -9.60
C ALA A 482 -5.10 10.46 -8.25
N LEU A 483 -5.64 9.44 -7.58
CA LEU A 483 -5.24 9.02 -6.23
C LEU A 483 -4.70 7.59 -6.25
N GLU A 484 -3.65 7.33 -5.47
CA GLU A 484 -3.15 5.99 -5.13
C GLU A 484 -4.11 5.31 -4.13
N ALA A 485 -5.37 5.15 -4.53
CA ALA A 485 -6.46 4.69 -3.69
C ALA A 485 -6.47 3.16 -3.50
N HIS A 486 -5.33 2.58 -3.10
CA HIS A 486 -5.24 1.18 -2.70
C HIS A 486 -5.97 0.92 -1.37
N GLN A 487 -6.12 -0.35 -0.99
CA GLN A 487 -6.96 -0.74 0.16
C GLN A 487 -6.53 -0.12 1.50
N GLN A 488 -5.24 0.17 1.70
CA GLN A 488 -4.76 0.81 2.94
C GLN A 488 -4.96 2.34 2.97
N ASN A 489 -5.01 3.01 1.82
CA ASN A 489 -5.21 4.46 1.70
C ASN A 489 -6.68 4.84 1.52
N THR A 490 -7.55 3.85 1.34
CA THR A 490 -9.00 4.03 1.20
C THR A 490 -9.70 3.60 2.46
N LEU A 491 -10.39 4.54 3.11
CA LEU A 491 -11.23 4.30 4.27
C LEU A 491 -12.70 4.33 3.86
N VAL A 492 -13.47 3.37 4.35
CA VAL A 492 -14.93 3.40 4.31
C VAL A 492 -15.46 3.89 5.65
N LEU A 493 -16.46 4.78 5.59
CA LEU A 493 -17.23 5.20 6.76
C LEU A 493 -18.46 4.32 6.85
N LEU A 494 -18.63 3.66 8.00
CA LEU A 494 -19.78 2.81 8.27
C LEU A 494 -20.77 3.52 9.19
N ASP A 495 -22.07 3.32 8.96
CA ASP A 495 -23.08 3.69 9.94
C ASP A 495 -23.15 2.67 11.09
N HIS A 496 -24.03 2.94 12.07
CA HIS A 496 -24.22 2.07 13.23
C HIS A 496 -24.66 0.63 12.90
N ASP A 497 -25.24 0.41 11.71
CA ASP A 497 -25.64 -0.92 11.26
C ASP A 497 -24.49 -1.65 10.54
N GLY A 498 -23.52 -0.90 10.02
CA GLY A 498 -22.38 -1.38 9.26
C GLY A 498 -22.48 -1.14 7.74
N TRP A 499 -23.39 -0.28 7.28
CA TRP A 499 -23.49 0.07 5.86
C TRP A 499 -22.50 1.17 5.47
N PRO A 500 -21.92 1.13 4.25
CA PRO A 500 -21.12 2.23 3.73
C PRO A 500 -21.98 3.48 3.54
N VAL A 501 -21.60 4.56 4.21
CA VAL A 501 -22.26 5.88 4.10
C VAL A 501 -21.35 6.96 3.55
N GLY A 502 -20.04 6.68 3.44
CA GLY A 502 -19.05 7.61 2.95
C GLY A 502 -17.67 6.98 2.85
N GLY A 503 -16.67 7.80 2.57
CA GLY A 503 -15.29 7.36 2.54
C GLY A 503 -14.30 8.48 2.79
N ARG A 504 -13.04 8.08 3.01
CA ARG A 504 -11.91 8.99 3.00
C ARG A 504 -10.76 8.40 2.20
N TYR A 505 -10.06 9.25 1.45
CA TYR A 505 -8.70 8.92 1.00
C TYR A 505 -7.69 9.51 1.98
N ARG A 506 -6.57 8.84 2.22
CA ARG A 506 -5.43 9.38 2.97
C ARG A 506 -4.13 9.13 2.22
N ASP A 507 -3.09 9.85 2.66
CA ASP A 507 -1.70 9.80 2.18
C ASP A 507 -1.30 10.99 1.29
N ASN A 508 -0.10 11.51 1.56
CA ASN A 508 0.49 12.64 0.83
C ASN A 508 1.44 12.22 -0.29
N GLN A 509 1.82 10.94 -0.36
CA GLN A 509 2.69 10.43 -1.41
C GLN A 509 1.90 10.13 -2.70
N GLY A 510 0.69 9.59 -2.56
CA GLY A 510 -0.09 9.02 -3.66
C GLY A 510 -0.95 9.96 -4.49
N TYR A 511 -0.49 11.17 -4.83
CA TYR A 511 -1.21 12.05 -5.77
C TYR A 511 -0.54 12.07 -7.13
N TYR A 512 -1.35 12.05 -8.18
CA TYR A 512 -0.91 12.18 -9.57
C TYR A 512 -1.70 13.30 -10.24
N PHE A 513 -0.99 14.32 -10.74
CA PHE A 513 -1.60 15.36 -11.57
C PHE A 513 -1.40 15.00 -13.04
N ARG A 514 -2.49 14.93 -13.79
CA ARG A 514 -2.43 14.65 -15.23
C ARG A 514 -1.76 15.80 -15.96
N GLU A 515 -0.81 15.47 -16.82
CA GLU A 515 -0.16 16.45 -17.69
C GLU A 515 -1.18 17.20 -18.56
N SER A 516 -2.20 16.51 -19.07
CA SER A 516 -3.29 17.12 -19.84
C SER A 516 -4.07 18.21 -19.07
N HIS A 517 -4.02 18.20 -17.74
CA HIS A 517 -4.72 19.13 -16.87
C HIS A 517 -3.81 20.23 -16.30
N ARG A 518 -2.52 20.26 -16.67
CA ARG A 518 -1.53 21.23 -16.18
C ARG A 518 -2.04 22.66 -16.21
N SER A 519 -2.45 23.15 -17.37
CA SER A 519 -2.89 24.55 -17.49
C SER A 519 -4.13 24.87 -16.66
N ALA A 520 -5.03 23.90 -16.45
CA ALA A 520 -6.21 24.09 -15.62
C ALA A 520 -5.85 24.14 -14.13
N LEU A 521 -4.92 23.28 -13.69
CA LEU A 521 -4.40 23.26 -12.33
C LEU A 521 -3.57 24.51 -12.02
N GLU A 522 -2.69 24.95 -12.93
CA GLU A 522 -1.90 26.18 -12.79
C GLU A 522 -2.78 27.43 -12.69
N ARG A 523 -3.90 27.49 -13.43
CA ARG A 523 -4.88 28.59 -13.28
C ARG A 523 -5.55 28.60 -11.90
N ARG A 524 -5.71 27.44 -11.26
CA ARG A 524 -6.31 27.32 -9.91
C ARG A 524 -5.31 27.66 -8.82
N LEU A 525 -4.09 27.14 -8.94
CA LEU A 525 -3.01 27.33 -7.98
C LEU A 525 -1.70 27.54 -8.78
N PRO A 526 -1.27 28.78 -8.98
CA PRO A 526 -0.03 29.07 -9.69
C PRO A 526 1.18 28.39 -9.02
N GLY A 527 2.03 27.74 -9.83
CA GLY A 527 3.23 27.02 -9.35
C GLY A 527 2.95 25.63 -8.76
N ILE A 528 1.71 25.15 -8.84
CA ILE A 528 1.36 23.79 -8.39
C ILE A 528 2.23 22.74 -9.07
N GLY A 529 2.66 21.74 -8.33
CA GLY A 529 3.41 20.59 -8.85
C GLY A 529 4.90 20.86 -9.09
N THR A 530 5.37 22.11 -9.04
CA THR A 530 6.76 22.46 -9.38
C THR A 530 7.75 21.97 -8.33
N VAL A 531 7.48 22.19 -7.05
CA VAL A 531 8.37 21.76 -5.95
C VAL A 531 8.12 20.29 -5.58
N SER A 532 6.86 19.87 -5.66
CA SER A 532 6.42 18.53 -5.26
C SER A 532 6.65 17.46 -6.33
N ASP A 533 6.98 17.86 -7.57
CA ASP A 533 7.17 16.97 -8.73
C ASP A 533 6.00 15.98 -8.87
N THR A 534 4.80 16.52 -9.04
CA THR A 534 3.53 15.75 -8.94
C THR A 534 2.87 15.51 -10.30
N PHE A 535 3.29 16.21 -11.35
CA PHE A 535 2.78 15.98 -12.69
C PHE A 535 3.36 14.72 -13.31
N VAL A 536 2.49 13.89 -13.85
CA VAL A 536 2.84 12.65 -14.54
C VAL A 536 2.07 12.57 -15.86
N SER A 537 2.62 11.85 -16.83
CA SER A 537 1.92 11.64 -18.10
C SER A 537 0.57 10.96 -17.87
N ASP A 538 -0.41 11.28 -18.72
CA ASP A 538 -1.75 10.68 -18.64
C ASP A 538 -1.71 9.15 -18.73
N ALA A 539 -0.85 8.59 -19.60
CA ALA A 539 -0.69 7.14 -19.74
C ALA A 539 -0.18 6.47 -18.44
N VAL A 540 0.79 7.09 -17.77
CA VAL A 540 1.27 6.60 -16.45
C VAL A 540 0.16 6.76 -15.41
N THR A 541 -0.56 7.89 -15.42
CA THR A 541 -1.69 8.12 -14.50
C THR A 541 -2.76 7.04 -14.66
N ASP A 542 -3.12 6.68 -15.89
CA ASP A 542 -4.10 5.65 -16.19
C ASP A 542 -3.64 4.28 -15.71
N GLU A 543 -2.38 3.92 -15.95
CA GLU A 543 -1.79 2.66 -15.45
C GLU A 543 -1.85 2.60 -13.91
N ARG A 544 -1.45 3.68 -13.22
CA ARG A 544 -1.43 3.74 -11.76
C ARG A 544 -2.85 3.71 -11.19
N LEU A 545 -3.76 4.51 -11.71
CA LEU A 545 -5.15 4.54 -11.25
C LEU A 545 -5.84 3.19 -11.49
N ALA A 546 -5.60 2.55 -12.63
CA ALA A 546 -6.12 1.21 -12.91
C ALA A 546 -5.60 0.16 -11.92
N TYR A 547 -4.31 0.18 -11.61
CA TYR A 547 -3.76 -0.72 -10.62
C TYR A 547 -4.30 -0.45 -9.21
N TYR A 548 -4.26 0.80 -8.74
CA TYR A 548 -4.57 1.11 -7.34
C TYR A 548 -6.07 1.09 -7.04
N LEU A 549 -6.91 1.72 -7.86
CA LEU A 549 -8.36 1.77 -7.66
C LEU A 549 -9.05 0.53 -8.24
N GLY A 550 -8.68 0.09 -9.45
CA GLY A 550 -9.28 -1.07 -10.09
C GLY A 550 -8.83 -2.39 -9.47
N ILE A 551 -7.53 -2.69 -9.57
CA ILE A 551 -6.99 -4.02 -9.24
C ILE A 551 -6.78 -4.21 -7.73
N ASN A 552 -6.02 -3.33 -7.08
CA ASN A 552 -5.69 -3.48 -5.67
C ASN A 552 -6.94 -3.27 -4.80
N ASN A 553 -7.72 -2.23 -5.10
CA ASN A 553 -8.89 -1.86 -4.31
C ASN A 553 -10.14 -2.67 -4.67
N VAL A 554 -10.79 -2.40 -5.82
CA VAL A 554 -12.12 -2.97 -6.10
C VAL A 554 -12.04 -4.48 -6.36
N PHE A 555 -11.13 -4.96 -7.20
CA PHE A 555 -10.92 -6.40 -7.41
C PHE A 555 -10.43 -7.11 -6.15
N GLY A 556 -9.56 -6.47 -5.36
CA GLY A 556 -9.15 -6.98 -4.05
C GLY A 556 -10.34 -7.15 -3.09
N LEU A 557 -11.29 -6.20 -3.08
CA LEU A 557 -12.51 -6.29 -2.26
C LEU A 557 -13.47 -7.38 -2.77
N ILE A 558 -13.66 -7.50 -4.09
CA ILE A 558 -14.43 -8.61 -4.69
C ILE A 558 -13.82 -9.96 -4.30
N GLY A 559 -12.50 -10.07 -4.41
CA GLY A 559 -11.74 -11.25 -3.99
C GLY A 559 -11.91 -11.55 -2.51
N ALA A 560 -12.06 -10.52 -1.67
CA ALA A 560 -12.37 -10.67 -0.25
C ALA A 560 -13.73 -11.29 0.02
N PHE A 561 -14.77 -10.83 -0.67
CA PHE A 561 -16.08 -11.47 -0.58
C PHE A 561 -16.02 -12.93 -1.03
N GLY A 562 -15.34 -13.21 -2.14
CA GLY A 562 -15.21 -14.56 -2.70
C GLY A 562 -14.44 -15.53 -1.81
N ALA A 563 -13.21 -15.17 -1.44
CA ALA A 563 -12.32 -16.03 -0.65
C ALA A 563 -12.85 -16.34 0.76
N GLN A 564 -13.72 -15.47 1.28
CA GLN A 564 -14.40 -15.64 2.57
C GLN A 564 -15.80 -16.25 2.43
N ARG A 565 -16.18 -16.69 1.21
CA ARG A 565 -17.48 -17.32 0.89
C ARG A 565 -18.70 -16.47 1.26
N LEU A 566 -18.55 -15.14 1.22
CA LEU A 566 -19.63 -14.19 1.50
C LEU A 566 -20.51 -13.94 0.28
N ALA A 567 -19.92 -13.94 -0.92
CA ALA A 567 -20.63 -13.80 -2.19
C ALA A 567 -19.84 -14.46 -3.34
N ASP A 568 -20.54 -14.84 -4.41
CA ASP A 568 -19.89 -15.23 -5.68
C ASP A 568 -19.24 -14.00 -6.32
N GLU A 569 -17.95 -14.08 -6.65
CA GLU A 569 -17.20 -13.01 -7.32
C GLU A 569 -17.86 -12.61 -8.64
N ARG A 570 -18.49 -13.55 -9.37
CA ARG A 570 -19.18 -13.27 -10.64
C ARG A 570 -20.32 -12.27 -10.48
N LEU A 571 -21.05 -12.35 -9.37
CA LEU A 571 -22.14 -11.43 -9.05
C LEU A 571 -21.59 -10.01 -8.86
N LEU A 572 -20.50 -9.87 -8.11
CA LEU A 572 -19.90 -8.57 -7.81
C LEU A 572 -19.14 -8.00 -9.01
N LEU A 573 -18.49 -8.83 -9.82
CA LEU A 573 -17.90 -8.42 -11.10
C LEU A 573 -18.96 -7.90 -12.07
N ALA A 574 -20.13 -8.56 -12.15
CA ALA A 574 -21.25 -8.07 -12.95
C ALA A 574 -21.81 -6.74 -12.42
N ALA A 575 -21.93 -6.59 -11.09
CA ALA A 575 -22.32 -5.32 -10.46
C ALA A 575 -21.30 -4.21 -10.75
N PHE A 576 -20.00 -4.51 -10.69
CA PHE A 576 -18.95 -3.55 -10.98
C PHE A 576 -18.94 -3.15 -12.46
N ARG A 577 -19.11 -4.10 -13.39
CA ARG A 577 -19.26 -3.81 -14.82
C ARG A 577 -20.38 -2.81 -15.08
N ARG A 578 -21.57 -3.05 -14.51
CA ARG A 578 -22.72 -2.13 -14.64
C ARG A 578 -22.46 -0.76 -14.04
N PHE A 579 -21.77 -0.70 -12.90
CA PHE A 579 -21.34 0.58 -12.31
C PHE A 579 -20.40 1.34 -13.24
N LEU A 580 -19.40 0.65 -13.82
CA LEU A 580 -18.45 1.28 -14.74
C LEU A 580 -19.16 1.78 -16.01
N GLU A 581 -20.10 1.02 -16.58
CA GLU A 581 -20.90 1.44 -17.74
C GLU A 581 -21.61 2.78 -17.48
N GLY A 582 -22.18 2.97 -16.29
CA GLY A 582 -22.77 4.25 -15.87
C GLY A 582 -21.72 5.34 -15.61
N ALA A 583 -20.54 4.97 -15.13
CA ALA A 583 -19.46 5.90 -14.80
C ALA A 583 -18.64 6.38 -16.02
N VAL A 584 -18.75 5.74 -17.20
CA VAL A 584 -18.09 6.21 -18.43
C VAL A 584 -18.45 7.66 -18.75
N ALA A 585 -19.73 8.03 -18.54
CA ALA A 585 -20.21 9.39 -18.80
C ALA A 585 -19.56 10.47 -17.90
N LEU A 586 -18.86 10.07 -16.83
CA LEU A 586 -18.17 10.99 -15.93
C LEU A 586 -16.93 11.63 -16.57
N GLY A 587 -16.33 10.98 -17.56
CA GLY A 587 -15.16 11.50 -18.29
C GLY A 587 -13.78 11.08 -17.75
N SER A 588 -13.71 10.28 -16.67
CA SER A 588 -12.47 9.60 -16.30
C SER A 588 -12.16 8.52 -17.34
N PRO A 589 -10.91 8.33 -17.78
CA PRO A 589 -10.55 7.25 -18.71
C PRO A 589 -10.65 5.85 -18.09
N LEU A 590 -10.60 5.74 -16.75
CA LEU A 590 -10.52 4.46 -16.07
C LEU A 590 -11.72 3.52 -16.34
N PRO A 591 -12.99 3.96 -16.28
CA PRO A 591 -14.12 3.06 -16.51
C PRO A 591 -14.12 2.42 -17.90
N ALA A 592 -13.89 3.22 -18.96
CA ALA A 592 -13.80 2.70 -20.32
C ALA A 592 -12.61 1.74 -20.47
N TYR A 593 -11.44 2.12 -19.95
CA TYR A 593 -10.24 1.29 -19.97
C TYR A 593 -10.46 -0.10 -19.33
N LEU A 594 -11.11 -0.16 -18.15
CA LEU A 594 -11.42 -1.42 -17.47
C LEU A 594 -12.49 -2.26 -18.18
N LEU A 595 -13.42 -1.65 -18.92
CA LEU A 595 -14.47 -2.37 -19.67
C LEU A 595 -13.96 -2.93 -21.00
N GLU A 596 -13.05 -2.22 -21.66
CA GLU A 596 -12.65 -2.50 -23.04
C GLU A 596 -11.39 -3.37 -23.13
N THR A 597 -10.45 -3.20 -22.20
CA THR A 597 -9.13 -3.83 -22.31
C THR A 597 -9.18 -5.30 -21.89
N ALA A 598 -8.62 -6.20 -22.71
CA ALA A 598 -8.54 -7.63 -22.42
C ALA A 598 -7.55 -7.97 -21.29
N HIS A 599 -6.49 -7.17 -21.15
CA HIS A 599 -5.42 -7.41 -20.20
C HIS A 599 -5.05 -6.13 -19.44
N LEU A 600 -4.73 -6.27 -18.16
CA LEU A 600 -4.40 -5.13 -17.30
C LEU A 600 -2.94 -5.18 -16.88
N ARG A 601 -2.31 -4.00 -16.84
CA ARG A 601 -1.00 -3.81 -16.21
C ARG A 601 -1.16 -3.86 -14.70
N CYS A 602 -0.47 -4.78 -14.05
CA CYS A 602 -0.53 -5.02 -12.62
C CYS A 602 0.87 -4.94 -12.01
N LYS A 603 1.01 -4.27 -10.87
CA LYS A 603 2.26 -4.28 -10.12
C LYS A 603 2.58 -5.69 -9.63
N ALA A 604 3.82 -6.11 -9.81
CA ALA A 604 4.35 -7.42 -9.47
C ALA A 604 5.21 -7.31 -8.21
N ASN A 605 4.61 -7.52 -7.03
CA ASN A 605 5.27 -7.30 -5.75
C ASN A 605 6.37 -8.34 -5.47
N LEU A 606 6.20 -9.59 -5.92
CA LEU A 606 7.22 -10.62 -5.80
C LEU A 606 8.40 -10.34 -6.74
N MET A 607 8.14 -10.08 -8.02
CA MET A 607 9.20 -9.76 -8.98
C MET A 607 9.94 -8.45 -8.64
N THR A 608 9.22 -7.42 -8.18
CA THR A 608 9.83 -6.17 -7.70
C THR A 608 10.83 -6.44 -6.58
N ARG A 609 10.48 -7.33 -5.65
CA ARG A 609 11.37 -7.76 -4.56
C ARG A 609 12.54 -8.61 -5.05
N MET A 610 12.29 -9.57 -5.93
CA MET A 610 13.35 -10.37 -6.55
C MET A 610 14.34 -9.52 -7.36
N HIS A 611 13.94 -8.32 -7.80
CA HIS A 611 14.80 -7.36 -8.48
C HIS A 611 15.52 -6.40 -7.52
N GLY A 612 15.26 -6.46 -6.22
CA GLY A 612 15.91 -5.60 -5.21
C GLY A 612 15.57 -4.11 -5.36
N LEU A 613 14.43 -3.77 -6.00
CA LEU A 613 14.03 -2.39 -6.23
C LEU A 613 13.50 -1.76 -4.93
N ASP A 614 13.95 -0.54 -4.61
CA ASP A 614 13.37 0.31 -3.57
C ASP A 614 12.38 1.29 -4.22
N GLU A 615 11.10 1.18 -3.89
CA GLU A 615 10.04 1.96 -4.55
C GLU A 615 10.06 3.45 -4.19
N LEU A 616 10.95 3.91 -3.29
CA LEU A 616 11.18 5.34 -3.06
C LEU A 616 12.35 5.91 -3.89
N VAL A 617 13.11 5.06 -4.58
CA VAL A 617 14.31 5.46 -5.33
C VAL A 617 14.07 5.26 -6.82
N GLY A 618 14.17 6.37 -7.56
CA GLY A 618 14.09 6.38 -9.02
C GLY A 618 12.78 6.94 -9.59
N PRO A 619 12.67 7.01 -10.92
CA PRO A 619 11.47 7.48 -11.61
C PRO A 619 10.23 6.58 -11.34
N VAL A 620 9.05 7.18 -11.19
CA VAL A 620 7.77 6.50 -10.84
C VAL A 620 7.41 5.36 -11.81
N ASP A 621 7.78 5.51 -13.08
CA ASP A 621 7.61 4.54 -14.15
C ASP A 621 8.49 3.29 -14.01
N THR A 622 9.65 3.39 -13.35
CA THR A 622 10.65 2.30 -13.27
C THR A 622 10.85 1.73 -11.87
N GLN A 623 10.33 2.38 -10.82
CA GLN A 623 10.53 1.99 -9.42
C GLN A 623 9.86 0.66 -9.02
N SER A 624 9.05 0.04 -9.90
CA SER A 624 8.42 -1.25 -9.64
C SER A 624 8.26 -2.06 -10.93
N VAL A 625 8.27 -3.39 -10.81
CA VAL A 625 7.99 -4.28 -11.94
C VAL A 625 6.48 -4.34 -12.16
N TYR A 626 6.05 -4.22 -13.41
CA TYR A 626 4.66 -4.40 -13.82
C TYR A 626 4.56 -5.55 -14.82
N VAL A 627 3.59 -6.43 -14.60
CA VAL A 627 3.24 -7.57 -15.43
C VAL A 627 1.85 -7.37 -16.03
N THR A 628 1.48 -8.23 -16.97
CA THR A 628 0.19 -8.18 -17.65
C THR A 628 -0.66 -9.35 -17.17
N ILE A 629 -1.89 -9.08 -16.71
CA ILE A 629 -2.84 -10.09 -16.22
C ILE A 629 -4.13 -10.06 -17.05
N ALA A 630 -4.84 -11.18 -17.12
CA ALA A 630 -6.17 -11.21 -17.71
C ALA A 630 -7.15 -10.29 -16.95
N ASN A 631 -8.00 -9.56 -17.68
CA ASN A 631 -9.02 -8.70 -17.08
C ASN A 631 -10.27 -9.54 -16.69
N PRO A 632 -10.60 -9.66 -15.38
CA PRO A 632 -11.74 -10.47 -14.94
C PRO A 632 -13.10 -9.89 -15.37
N LEU A 633 -13.17 -8.67 -15.91
CA LEU A 633 -14.38 -8.10 -16.47
C LEU A 633 -14.68 -8.55 -17.91
N ARG A 634 -13.76 -9.26 -18.57
CA ARG A 634 -13.92 -9.72 -19.97
C ARG A 634 -14.25 -11.21 -20.11
N GLY A 635 -14.17 -11.97 -19.01
CA GLY A 635 -14.39 -13.42 -18.95
C GLY A 635 -15.74 -13.82 -18.36
#